data_AF-A0A7C5IA06-F1
#
_entry.id   AF-A0A7C5IA06-F1
#
_cell.length_a   1.000
_cell.length_b   1.000
_cell.length_c   1.000
_cell.angle_alpha   90.00
_cell.angle_beta   90.00
_cell.angle_gamma   90.00
#
_symmetry.space_group_name_H-M   'P 1'
#
loop_
_entity.id
_entity.type
_entity.pdbx_description
1 polymer ?
#
loop_
_entity_poly.entity_id
_entity_poly.type
_entity_poly.pdbx_seq_one_letter_code
_entity_poly.pdbx_strand_id
1 'polypeptide(L)'
;MRALYLMVLVVAGACGPIQATTTIVRAEEELRTAKLAAADRDSPYEFTKASLMLDMAKECQGRSEFQSAKEFGDEAIRLAALAKANGPRNARLKQIRMKAPEVPAPSGPSGASSSGGVVR
;
A
#
# COMPACT_ATOMS: atom_id res chain seq x y z
N MET A 1 -48.04 5.17 11.80
CA MET A 1 -46.92 5.71 12.62
C MET A 1 -45.83 4.69 12.94
N ARG A 2 -46.15 3.44 13.32
CA ARG A 2 -45.13 2.38 13.56
C ARG A 2 -44.26 2.04 12.34
N ALA A 3 -44.84 2.03 11.14
CA ALA A 3 -44.10 1.79 9.89
C ALA A 3 -43.06 2.88 9.57
N LEU A 4 -43.36 4.15 9.89
CA LEU A 4 -42.44 5.28 9.74
C LEU A 4 -41.25 5.15 10.71
N TYR A 5 -41.49 4.70 11.93
CA TYR A 5 -40.44 4.45 12.93
C TYR A 5 -39.49 3.32 12.52
N LEU A 6 -40.02 2.23 11.95
CA LEU A 6 -39.19 1.14 11.43
C LEU A 6 -38.34 1.58 10.22
N MET A 7 -38.89 2.43 9.36
CA MET A 7 -38.16 2.95 8.20
C MET A 7 -36.99 3.85 8.61
N VAL A 8 -37.17 4.71 9.61
CA VAL A 8 -36.09 5.56 10.16
C VAL A 8 -34.96 4.73 10.78
N LEU A 9 -35.30 3.63 11.45
CA LEU A 9 -34.33 2.76 12.13
C LEU A 9 -33.46 1.97 11.12
N VAL A 10 -34.04 1.55 9.99
CA VAL A 10 -33.30 0.90 8.89
C VAL A 10 -32.33 1.88 8.21
N VAL A 11 -32.74 3.13 8.00
CA VAL A 11 -31.89 4.16 7.37
C VAL A 11 -30.71 4.52 8.28
N ALA A 12 -30.90 4.57 9.60
CA ALA A 12 -29.82 4.84 10.55
C ALA A 12 -28.75 3.72 10.59
N GLY A 13 -29.14 2.45 10.39
CA GLY A 13 -28.21 1.31 10.35
C GLY A 13 -27.41 1.16 9.04
N ALA A 14 -27.86 1.78 7.95
CA ALA A 14 -27.22 1.67 6.63
C ALA A 14 -25.98 2.55 6.43
N CYS A 15 -25.65 3.41 7.42
CA CYS A 15 -24.57 4.39 7.28
C CYS A 15 -23.17 3.75 7.17
N GLY A 16 -22.96 2.56 7.76
CA GLY A 16 -21.68 1.84 7.70
C GLY A 16 -21.43 1.15 6.34
N PRO A 17 -22.33 0.26 5.87
CA PRO A 17 -22.12 -0.50 4.64
C PRO A 17 -21.95 0.38 3.39
N ILE A 18 -22.74 1.45 3.27
CA ILE A 18 -22.69 2.35 2.11
C ILE A 18 -21.35 3.08 2.10
N GLN A 19 -20.92 3.65 3.24
CA GLN A 19 -19.64 4.33 3.33
C GLN A 19 -18.47 3.40 2.99
N ALA A 20 -18.41 2.21 3.60
CA ALA A 20 -17.36 1.23 3.32
C ALA A 20 -17.29 0.89 1.82
N THR A 21 -18.44 0.62 1.19
CA THR A 21 -18.52 0.31 -0.24
C THR A 21 -17.99 1.46 -1.09
N THR A 22 -18.43 2.71 -0.81
CA THR A 22 -17.96 3.88 -1.56
C THR A 22 -16.48 4.16 -1.38
N THR A 23 -15.95 3.98 -0.17
CA THR A 23 -14.51 4.13 0.11
C THR A 23 -13.69 3.08 -0.64
N ILE A 24 -14.13 1.82 -0.67
CA ILE A 24 -13.44 0.74 -1.39
C ILE A 24 -13.40 1.05 -2.89
N VAL A 25 -14.52 1.45 -3.50
CA VAL A 25 -14.56 1.82 -4.93
C VAL A 25 -13.59 2.97 -5.22
N ARG A 26 -13.55 3.99 -4.36
CA ARG A 26 -12.60 5.11 -4.50
C ARG A 26 -11.14 4.66 -4.33
N ALA A 27 -10.86 3.77 -3.40
CA ALA A 27 -9.53 3.21 -3.20
C ALA A 27 -9.07 2.40 -4.43
N GLU A 28 -9.96 1.62 -5.06
CA GLU A 28 -9.65 0.94 -6.31
C GLU A 28 -9.32 1.90 -7.45
N GLU A 29 -10.11 2.96 -7.60
CA GLU A 29 -9.87 3.99 -8.61
C GLU A 29 -8.53 4.69 -8.37
N GLU A 30 -8.26 5.09 -7.14
CA GLU A 30 -7.00 5.75 -6.78
C GLU A 30 -5.79 4.85 -7.04
N LEU A 31 -5.89 3.55 -6.75
CA LEU A 31 -4.84 2.58 -7.02
C LEU A 31 -4.66 2.32 -8.53
N ARG A 32 -5.73 2.29 -9.31
CA ARG A 32 -5.66 2.24 -10.79
C ARG A 32 -4.94 3.47 -11.34
N THR A 33 -5.29 4.68 -10.88
CA THR A 33 -4.62 5.90 -11.32
C THR A 33 -3.14 5.93 -10.92
N ALA A 34 -2.80 5.43 -9.73
CA ALA A 34 -1.41 5.29 -9.28
C ALA A 34 -0.62 4.35 -10.18
N LYS A 35 -1.21 3.22 -10.58
CA LYS A 35 -0.60 2.28 -11.53
C LYS A 35 -0.39 2.90 -12.91
N LEU A 36 -1.37 3.66 -13.41
CA LEU A 36 -1.24 4.39 -14.68
C LEU A 36 -0.10 5.42 -14.64
N ALA A 37 0.19 5.99 -13.47
CA ALA A 37 1.33 6.88 -13.22
C ALA A 37 2.66 6.15 -12.98
N ALA A 38 2.74 4.84 -13.24
CA ALA A 38 3.92 3.99 -13.00
C ALA A 38 4.40 3.96 -11.53
N ALA A 39 3.53 4.29 -10.57
CA ALA A 39 3.87 4.31 -9.16
C ALA A 39 4.20 2.91 -8.62
N ASP A 40 3.77 1.84 -9.28
CA ASP A 40 4.16 0.45 -8.98
C ASP A 40 5.67 0.20 -9.15
N ARG A 41 6.32 0.92 -10.07
CA ARG A 41 7.77 0.80 -10.34
C ARG A 41 8.58 1.87 -9.62
N ASP A 42 8.03 3.07 -9.54
CA ASP A 42 8.74 4.23 -9.00
C ASP A 42 8.53 4.39 -7.49
N SER A 43 7.40 3.94 -6.93
CA SER A 43 7.10 3.97 -5.50
C SER A 43 6.53 2.64 -5.01
N PRO A 44 7.29 1.52 -5.14
CA PRO A 44 6.77 0.17 -4.93
C PRO A 44 6.29 -0.07 -3.51
N TYR A 45 6.90 0.59 -2.51
CA TYR A 45 6.52 0.41 -1.11
C TYR A 45 5.09 0.90 -0.85
N GLU A 46 4.82 2.16 -1.18
CA GLU A 46 3.51 2.79 -0.96
C GLU A 46 2.44 2.12 -1.84
N PHE A 47 2.78 1.79 -3.09
CA PHE A 47 1.86 1.12 -4.01
C PHE A 47 1.46 -0.27 -3.49
N THR A 48 2.44 -1.09 -3.07
CA THR A 48 2.17 -2.44 -2.56
C THR A 48 1.42 -2.40 -1.23
N LYS A 49 1.76 -1.44 -0.35
CA LYS A 49 1.02 -1.27 0.90
C LYS A 49 -0.42 -0.83 0.63
N ALA A 50 -0.66 0.07 -0.34
CA ALA A 50 -2.00 0.46 -0.74
C ALA A 50 -2.83 -0.72 -1.25
N SER A 51 -2.25 -1.62 -2.06
CA SER A 51 -2.96 -2.81 -2.55
C SER A 51 -3.33 -3.76 -1.42
N LEU A 52 -2.41 -3.98 -0.47
CA LEU A 52 -2.68 -4.84 0.69
C LEU A 52 -3.78 -4.27 1.60
N MET A 53 -3.81 -2.95 1.81
CA MET A 53 -4.87 -2.30 2.59
C MET A 53 -6.22 -2.38 1.87
N LEU A 54 -6.24 -2.24 0.54
CA LEU A 54 -7.46 -2.43 -0.26
C LEU A 54 -8.00 -3.85 -0.18
N ASP A 55 -7.12 -4.86 -0.26
CA ASP A 55 -7.51 -6.26 -0.11
C ASP A 55 -8.07 -6.52 1.29
N MET A 56 -7.41 -6.03 2.34
CA MET A 56 -7.90 -6.11 3.72
C MET A 56 -9.26 -5.40 3.90
N ALA A 57 -9.46 -4.25 3.27
CA ALA A 57 -10.74 -3.54 3.31
C ALA A 57 -11.88 -4.40 2.74
N LYS A 58 -11.63 -5.11 1.63
CA LYS A 58 -12.59 -6.02 1.00
C LYS A 58 -12.87 -7.24 1.88
N GLU A 59 -11.86 -7.78 2.55
CA GLU A 59 -12.05 -8.87 3.52
C GLU A 59 -12.93 -8.43 4.70
N CYS A 60 -12.65 -7.27 5.31
CA CYS A 60 -13.48 -6.69 6.37
C CYS A 60 -14.92 -6.46 5.90
N GLN A 61 -15.12 -5.95 4.67
CA GLN A 61 -16.46 -5.77 4.10
C GLN A 61 -17.20 -7.11 3.99
N GLY A 62 -16.52 -8.18 3.56
CA GLY A 62 -17.07 -9.54 3.52
C GLY A 62 -17.42 -10.09 4.90
N ARG A 63 -16.68 -9.70 5.95
CA ARG A 63 -16.98 -10.03 7.36
C ARG A 63 -18.02 -9.11 8.01
N SER A 64 -18.63 -8.19 7.26
CA SER A 64 -19.53 -7.14 7.78
C SER A 64 -18.88 -6.20 8.81
N GLU A 65 -17.56 -6.12 8.85
CA GLU A 65 -16.77 -5.20 9.67
C GLU A 65 -16.64 -3.85 8.95
N PHE A 66 -17.77 -3.17 8.73
CA PHE A 66 -17.82 -1.99 7.83
C PHE A 66 -16.96 -0.81 8.31
N GLN A 67 -16.80 -0.64 9.62
CA GLN A 67 -15.94 0.41 10.16
C GLN A 67 -14.46 0.16 9.83
N SER A 68 -13.97 -1.07 10.05
CA SER A 68 -12.60 -1.45 9.69
C SER A 68 -12.39 -1.43 8.18
N ALA A 69 -13.37 -1.88 7.39
CA ALA A 69 -13.33 -1.80 5.94
C ALA A 69 -13.13 -0.36 5.44
N LYS A 70 -13.85 0.60 6.06
CA LYS A 70 -13.68 2.03 5.76
C LYS A 70 -12.28 2.52 6.13
N GLU A 71 -11.78 2.19 7.32
CA GLU A 71 -10.46 2.63 7.80
C GLU A 71 -9.33 2.12 6.90
N PHE A 72 -9.36 0.84 6.54
CA PHE A 72 -8.39 0.27 5.60
C PHE A 72 -8.52 0.88 4.20
N GLY A 73 -9.74 1.16 3.74
CA GLY A 73 -9.97 1.84 2.47
C GLY A 73 -9.43 3.28 2.44
N ASP A 74 -9.61 4.04 3.52
CA ASP A 74 -9.08 5.39 3.66
C ASP A 74 -7.53 5.39 3.67
N GLU A 75 -6.90 4.43 4.35
CA GLU A 75 -5.44 4.25 4.33
C GLU A 75 -4.94 3.83 2.93
N ALA A 76 -5.67 2.97 2.22
CA ALA A 76 -5.35 2.60 0.84
C ALA A 76 -5.35 3.83 -0.09
N ILE A 77 -6.37 4.70 0.03
CA ILE A 77 -6.44 5.97 -0.72
C ILE A 77 -5.23 6.85 -0.41
N ARG A 78 -4.92 7.02 0.88
CA ARG A 78 -3.78 7.85 1.32
C ARG A 78 -2.46 7.35 0.74
N LEU A 79 -2.22 6.04 0.81
CA LEU A 79 -1.00 5.41 0.30
C LEU A 79 -0.91 5.48 -1.22
N ALA A 80 -2.01 5.27 -1.94
CA ALA A 80 -2.03 5.40 -3.40
C ALA A 80 -1.74 6.86 -3.84
N ALA A 81 -2.26 7.85 -3.12
CA ALA A 81 -1.93 9.26 -3.35
C ALA A 81 -0.45 9.56 -3.07
N LEU A 82 0.11 9.01 -1.97
CA LEU A 82 1.55 9.13 -1.67
C LEU A 82 2.43 8.47 -2.73
N ALA A 83 2.04 7.29 -3.23
CA ALA A 83 2.76 6.60 -4.29
C ALA A 83 2.83 7.46 -5.57
N LYS A 84 1.72 8.11 -5.95
CA LYS A 84 1.69 9.07 -7.07
C LYS A 84 2.59 10.27 -6.84
N ALA A 85 2.56 10.85 -5.64
CA ALA A 85 3.36 12.02 -5.31
C ALA A 85 4.88 11.70 -5.27
N ASN A 86 5.26 10.54 -4.74
CA ASN A 86 6.66 10.15 -4.59
C ASN A 86 7.26 9.56 -5.88
N GLY A 87 6.45 9.00 -6.77
CA GLY A 87 6.89 8.36 -8.02
C GLY A 87 7.90 9.20 -8.82
N PRO A 88 7.58 10.44 -9.24
CA PRO A 88 8.51 11.27 -10.02
C PRO A 88 9.85 11.55 -9.30
N ARG A 89 9.80 11.78 -7.98
CA ARG A 89 10.99 11.99 -7.16
C ARG A 89 11.85 10.73 -7.14
N ASN A 90 11.25 9.58 -6.89
CA ASN A 90 11.97 8.31 -6.81
C ASN A 90 12.53 7.88 -8.17
N ALA A 91 11.80 8.11 -9.27
CA ALA A 91 12.28 7.88 -10.64
C ALA A 91 13.55 8.70 -10.92
N ARG A 92 13.55 9.98 -10.54
CA ARG A 92 14.72 10.86 -10.65
C ARG A 92 15.90 10.35 -9.81
N LEU A 93 15.65 9.96 -8.57
CA LEU A 93 16.69 9.41 -7.68
C LEU A 93 17.29 8.11 -8.23
N LYS A 94 16.46 7.24 -8.84
CA LYS A 94 16.91 6.01 -9.49
C LYS A 94 17.85 6.29 -10.65
N GLN A 95 17.55 7.29 -11.48
CA GLN A 95 18.44 7.71 -12.57
C GLN A 95 19.77 8.26 -12.06
N ILE A 96 19.74 9.07 -11.00
CA ILE A 96 20.97 9.58 -10.36
C ILE A 96 21.83 8.43 -9.85
N ARG A 97 21.21 7.44 -9.18
CA ARG A 97 21.92 6.25 -8.67
C ARG A 97 22.53 5.41 -9.78
N MET A 98 21.85 5.27 -10.93
CA MET A 98 22.38 4.54 -12.08
C MET A 98 23.56 5.25 -12.74
N LYS A 99 23.61 6.59 -12.69
CA LYS A 99 24.69 7.39 -13.29
C LYS A 99 25.87 7.60 -12.34
N ALA A 100 25.68 7.39 -11.04
CA ALA A 100 26.74 7.55 -10.05
C ALA A 100 27.86 6.51 -10.28
N PRO A 101 29.15 6.91 -10.25
CA PRO A 101 30.24 5.95 -10.33
C PRO A 101 30.14 4.98 -9.16
N GLU A 102 30.33 3.70 -9.43
CA GLU A 102 30.33 2.66 -8.41
C GLU A 102 31.41 3.00 -7.38
N VAL A 103 31.00 3.31 -6.15
CA VAL A 103 31.94 3.52 -5.06
C VAL A 103 32.69 2.20 -4.91
N PRO A 104 34.03 2.17 -5.06
CA PRO A 104 34.78 0.93 -4.91
C PRO A 104 34.39 0.33 -3.56
N ALA A 105 33.94 -0.93 -3.58
CA ALA A 105 33.51 -1.63 -2.39
C ALA A 105 34.51 -1.39 -1.25
N PRO A 106 34.05 -1.10 -0.02
CA PRO A 106 34.99 -0.97 1.09
C PRO A 106 35.80 -2.26 1.13
N SER A 107 37.11 -2.14 0.89
CA SER A 107 38.06 -3.22 1.03
C SER A 107 38.07 -3.61 2.50
N GLY A 108 37.15 -4.50 2.88
CA GLY A 108 37.25 -5.23 4.14
C GLY A 108 38.62 -5.90 4.18
N PRO A 109 39.21 -6.10 5.38
CA PRO A 109 40.54 -6.65 5.48
C PRO A 109 40.59 -8.00 4.76
N SER A 110 41.28 -8.02 3.62
CA SER A 110 41.81 -9.22 2.98
C SER A 110 42.86 -9.80 3.92
N GLY A 111 42.38 -10.50 4.95
CA GLY A 111 43.17 -11.14 5.99
C GLY A 111 42.80 -12.60 6.10
N ALA A 112 43.58 -13.43 5.41
CA ALA A 112 43.94 -14.80 5.78
C ALA A 112 42.84 -15.76 6.27
N SER A 113 42.38 -16.62 5.36
CA SER A 113 41.99 -18.00 5.71
C SER A 113 42.68 -18.95 4.74
N SER A 114 44.01 -19.03 4.88
CA SER A 114 44.80 -20.12 4.30
C SER A 114 44.82 -21.29 5.27
N SER A 115 44.32 -22.44 4.80
CA SER A 115 44.88 -23.79 5.02
C SER A 115 45.37 -24.19 6.42
N GLY A 116 44.73 -25.20 6.99
CA GLY A 116 45.31 -26.01 8.07
C GLY A 116 44.41 -27.18 8.43
N GLY A 117 44.50 -28.28 7.67
CA GLY A 117 43.91 -29.55 8.10
C GLY A 117 44.74 -30.19 9.21
N VAL A 118 44.10 -30.81 10.19
CA VAL A 118 44.65 -31.94 10.95
C VAL A 118 43.52 -32.89 11.33
N VAL A 119 43.78 -34.15 11.02
CA VAL A 119 43.08 -35.38 11.37
C VAL A 119 43.06 -35.59 12.88
N ARG A 120 41.89 -35.85 13.48
CA ARG A 120 41.59 -36.98 14.38
C ARG A 120 40.18 -36.88 14.97
#